data_AF-A0A067MPD7-F1
#
_entry.id   AF-A0A067MPD7-F1
#
_cell.length_a   1.000
_cell.length_b   1.000
_cell.length_c   1.000
_cell.angle_alpha   90.00
_cell.angle_beta   90.00
_cell.angle_gamma   90.00
#
_symmetry.space_group_name_H-M   'P 1'
#
loop_
_entity.id
_entity.type
_entity.pdbx_description
1 polymer ?
#
loop_
_entity_poly.entity_id
_entity_poly.type
_entity_poly.pdbx_seq_one_letter_code
_entity_poly.pdbx_strand_id
1 'polypeptide(L)'
;MEEAAQLRSKYRHFRVLVIGRANAGKTTLLKAVCGTTEAPQVYNQRGRRITAKKPVLSPTSLRGVHNIEYELRFHSNPGFVFHDSRGFEAGATEELEKVREFINNRAAERSVNKQLHAIWFCIPTDHDARMLTAAELDFFQRCDTGKVPVIVIFTKFDSLDSMAYQELRREGFEHSEAQNRAPRHADEYFKRVHLNRILEQKYPPKGNLCVRKVIKRTVTELLEKTSDALDTNALKLLLVTVQDNNIGLCTKNFVDRQVLASLTRYHFCKPHHIY
;
A
#
# COMPACT_ATOMS: atom_id res chain seq x y z
N MET A 1 18.81 -21.91 10.65
CA MET A 1 19.33 -20.63 11.21
C MET A 1 20.27 -19.93 10.23
N GLU A 2 21.14 -20.64 9.53
CA GLU A 2 22.13 -20.09 8.60
C GLU A 2 21.53 -19.47 7.31
N GLU A 3 20.49 -20.10 6.77
CA GLU A 3 19.78 -19.62 5.57
C GLU A 3 19.07 -18.28 5.82
N ALA A 4 18.46 -18.11 7.00
CA ALA A 4 17.86 -16.84 7.41
C ALA A 4 18.90 -15.73 7.63
N ALA A 5 20.10 -16.05 8.12
CA ALA A 5 21.20 -15.10 8.28
C ALA A 5 21.79 -14.65 6.94
N GLN A 6 21.94 -15.57 5.98
CA GLN A 6 22.36 -15.24 4.61
C GLN A 6 21.29 -14.44 3.85
N LEU A 7 20.01 -14.72 4.08
CA LEU A 7 18.91 -13.90 3.56
C LEU A 7 18.94 -12.48 4.16
N ARG A 8 19.16 -12.35 5.47
CA ARG A 8 19.29 -11.04 6.13
C ARG A 8 20.48 -10.22 5.63
N SER A 9 21.58 -10.86 5.22
CA SER A 9 22.73 -10.14 4.64
C SER A 9 22.50 -9.71 3.19
N LYS A 10 21.76 -10.52 2.41
CA LYS A 10 21.45 -10.24 1.00
C LYS A 10 20.31 -9.23 0.82
N TYR A 11 19.30 -9.26 1.68
CA TYR A 11 18.10 -8.44 1.60
C TYR A 11 18.05 -7.42 2.75
N ARG A 12 18.36 -6.16 2.44
CA ARG A 12 18.44 -5.08 3.44
C ARG A 12 17.18 -4.24 3.52
N HIS A 13 16.44 -4.13 2.43
CA HIS A 13 15.29 -3.24 2.32
C HIS A 13 14.10 -3.92 1.64
N PHE A 14 12.92 -3.74 2.21
CA PHE A 14 11.66 -4.06 1.54
C PHE A 14 11.17 -2.81 0.81
N ARG A 15 11.06 -2.92 -0.52
CA ARG A 15 10.81 -1.80 -1.44
C ARG A 15 9.40 -1.83 -1.98
N VAL A 16 8.67 -0.75 -1.78
CA VAL A 16 7.26 -0.64 -2.15
C VAL A 16 7.03 0.57 -3.03
N LEU A 17 6.29 0.38 -4.12
CA LEU A 17 5.80 1.48 -4.95
C LEU A 17 4.36 1.77 -4.53
N VAL A 18 4.09 3.03 -4.22
CA VAL A 18 2.77 3.49 -3.79
C VAL A 18 2.18 4.29 -4.94
N ILE A 19 1.09 3.79 -5.49
CA ILE A 19 0.40 4.39 -6.63
C ILE A 19 -0.92 4.98 -6.16
N GLY A 20 -1.37 6.05 -6.80
CA GLY A 20 -2.72 6.58 -6.60
C GLY A 20 -2.77 8.06 -6.93
N ARG A 21 -3.96 8.56 -7.26
CA ARG A 21 -4.17 9.97 -7.61
C ARG A 21 -3.77 10.94 -6.49
N ALA A 22 -3.78 12.24 -6.80
CA ALA A 22 -3.60 13.27 -5.80
C ALA A 22 -4.64 13.12 -4.68
N ASN A 23 -4.22 13.30 -3.42
CA ASN A 23 -5.07 13.13 -2.23
C ASN A 23 -5.68 11.72 -2.04
N ALA A 24 -5.15 10.68 -2.70
CA ALA A 24 -5.57 9.29 -2.50
C ALA A 24 -5.21 8.69 -1.13
N GLY A 25 -4.57 9.46 -0.23
CA GLY A 25 -4.17 8.97 1.10
C GLY A 25 -2.82 8.25 1.18
N LYS A 26 -2.03 8.26 0.09
CA LYS A 26 -0.69 7.62 0.01
C LYS A 26 0.21 7.98 1.21
N THR A 27 0.46 9.27 1.45
CA THR A 27 1.34 9.70 2.55
C THR A 27 0.80 9.30 3.92
N THR A 28 -0.51 9.35 4.13
CA THR A 28 -1.15 8.90 5.38
C THR A 28 -0.94 7.41 5.61
N LEU A 29 -1.04 6.61 4.54
CA LEU A 29 -0.76 5.18 4.59
C LEU A 29 0.69 4.90 4.98
N LEU A 30 1.67 5.58 4.37
CA LEU A 30 3.09 5.34 4.69
C LEU A 30 3.43 5.75 6.12
N LYS A 31 2.91 6.88 6.58
CA LYS A 31 3.02 7.33 7.97
C LYS A 31 2.46 6.30 8.95
N ALA A 32 1.29 5.74 8.63
CA ALA A 32 0.66 4.68 9.42
C ALA A 32 1.53 3.42 9.49
N VAL A 33 2.00 2.92 8.34
CA VAL A 33 2.88 1.74 8.24
C VAL A 33 4.19 1.95 9.01
N CYS A 34 4.72 3.17 9.00
CA CYS A 34 5.95 3.51 9.70
C CYS A 34 5.72 3.95 11.15
N GLY A 35 4.49 3.93 11.67
CA GLY A 35 4.17 4.32 13.04
C GLY A 35 4.59 5.75 13.41
N THR A 36 4.58 6.69 12.46
CA THR A 36 5.10 8.05 12.65
C THR A 36 4.22 9.12 12.02
N THR A 37 4.28 10.33 12.56
CA THR A 37 3.68 11.53 11.96
C THR A 37 4.68 12.35 11.15
N GLU A 38 5.97 12.01 11.23
CA GLU A 38 7.08 12.72 10.58
C GLU A 38 7.07 12.54 9.06
N ALA A 39 7.78 13.44 8.35
CA ALA A 39 8.01 13.28 6.92
C ALA A 39 9.13 12.29 6.63
N PRO A 40 9.07 11.57 5.50
CA PRO A 40 10.21 10.78 5.05
C PRO A 40 11.38 11.68 4.64
N GLN A 41 12.58 11.15 4.79
CA GLN A 41 13.77 11.68 4.14
C GLN A 41 13.79 11.20 2.68
N VAL A 42 14.11 12.10 1.76
CA VAL A 42 14.13 11.83 0.33
C VAL A 42 15.57 11.63 -0.13
N TYR A 43 15.83 10.55 -0.88
CA TYR A 43 17.13 10.25 -1.46
C TYR A 43 17.00 10.04 -2.96
N ASN A 44 17.99 10.47 -3.74
CA ASN A 44 18.06 10.13 -5.16
C ASN A 44 18.65 8.72 -5.38
N GLN A 45 18.66 8.27 -6.63
CA GLN A 45 19.22 6.97 -7.03
C GLN A 45 20.71 6.79 -6.68
N ARG A 46 21.46 7.87 -6.44
CA ARG A 46 22.87 7.84 -6.00
C ARG A 46 23.01 7.76 -4.48
N GLY A 47 21.91 7.63 -3.73
CA GLY A 47 21.90 7.60 -2.27
C GLY A 47 22.18 8.95 -1.63
N ARG A 48 22.14 10.06 -2.39
CA ARG A 48 22.33 11.41 -1.84
C ARG A 48 21.00 11.93 -1.33
N ARG A 49 21.00 12.43 -0.09
CA ARG A 49 19.84 13.07 0.52
C ARG A 49 19.50 14.35 -0.26
N ILE A 50 18.23 14.48 -0.63
CA ILE A 50 17.69 15.67 -1.27
C ILE A 50 17.14 16.59 -0.18
N THR A 51 17.83 17.70 0.07
CA THR A 51 17.36 18.78 0.94
C THR A 51 16.69 19.84 0.07
N ALA A 52 15.36 19.89 0.07
CA ALA A 52 14.65 21.00 -0.56
C ALA A 52 14.90 22.29 0.24
N LYS A 53 15.10 23.43 -0.44
CA LYS A 53 15.30 24.76 0.18
C LYS A 53 14.05 25.30 0.90
N LYS A 54 12.91 24.60 0.82
CA LYS A 54 11.66 24.88 1.58
C LYS A 54 11.26 23.61 2.33
N PRO A 55 10.67 23.72 3.54
CA PRO A 55 10.22 22.54 4.28
C PRO A 55 9.28 21.72 3.39
N VAL A 56 9.59 20.44 3.23
CA VAL A 56 8.89 19.43 2.40
C VAL A 56 7.46 19.13 2.94
N LEU A 57 6.91 20.02 3.75
CA LEU A 57 5.80 19.78 4.67
C LEU A 57 4.63 20.75 4.49
N SER A 58 4.33 21.13 3.25
CA SER A 58 2.95 21.29 2.86
C SER A 58 2.56 20.14 1.91
N PRO A 59 1.33 19.59 1.99
CA PRO A 59 0.80 18.65 0.98
C PRO A 59 0.94 19.15 -0.47
N THR A 60 1.18 20.46 -0.62
CA THR A 60 1.45 21.18 -1.87
C THR A 60 2.95 21.34 -2.21
N SER A 61 3.90 21.22 -1.29
CA SER A 61 5.34 21.44 -1.55
C SER A 61 6.15 20.17 -1.81
N LEU A 62 5.62 19.01 -1.45
CA LEU A 62 6.04 17.74 -2.06
C LEU A 62 5.90 17.80 -3.60
N ARG A 63 4.86 18.50 -4.10
CA ARG A 63 4.50 18.55 -5.54
C ARG A 63 5.63 18.97 -6.48
N GLY A 64 6.57 19.81 -6.03
CA GLY A 64 7.61 20.40 -6.89
C GLY A 64 8.86 19.53 -7.13
N VAL A 65 9.09 18.48 -6.33
CA VAL A 65 10.33 17.66 -6.37
C VAL A 65 9.99 16.16 -6.36
N HIS A 66 8.94 15.76 -7.07
CA HIS A 66 8.59 14.34 -7.17
C HIS A 66 9.20 13.70 -8.41
N ASN A 67 10.05 12.72 -8.17
CA ASN A 67 10.50 11.76 -9.14
C ASN A 67 10.23 10.38 -8.54
N ILE A 68 9.56 9.49 -9.27
CA ILE A 68 9.28 8.11 -8.83
C ILE A 68 10.57 7.35 -8.47
N GLU A 69 11.70 7.75 -9.05
CA GLU A 69 13.01 7.18 -8.77
C GLU A 69 13.59 7.58 -7.40
N TYR A 70 13.01 8.59 -6.76
CA TYR A 70 13.43 8.98 -5.42
C TYR A 70 12.92 8.00 -4.38
N GLU A 71 13.78 7.74 -3.41
CA GLU A 71 13.51 6.87 -2.29
C GLU A 71 13.03 7.70 -1.10
N LEU A 72 11.84 7.35 -0.60
CA LEU A 72 11.30 7.86 0.65
C LEU A 72 11.66 6.87 1.76
N ARG A 73 12.41 7.36 2.76
CA ARG A 73 12.87 6.56 3.90
C ARG A 73 12.40 7.21 5.20
N PHE A 74 11.74 6.44 6.05
CA PHE A 74 11.30 6.91 7.38
C PHE A 74 12.30 6.45 8.43
N HIS A 75 12.67 7.34 9.35
CA HIS A 75 13.61 6.99 10.42
C HIS A 75 13.01 5.97 11.40
N SER A 76 11.69 6.02 11.61
CA SER A 76 10.95 5.08 12.45
C SER A 76 10.82 3.68 11.84
N ASN A 77 11.10 3.53 10.54
CA ASN A 77 11.06 2.25 9.85
C ASN A 77 12.09 2.19 8.70
N PRO A 78 13.39 2.06 9.03
CA PRO A 78 14.49 2.12 8.06
C PRO A 78 14.57 0.89 7.15
N GLY A 79 13.87 -0.20 7.49
CA GLY A 79 13.83 -1.40 6.66
C GLY A 79 12.95 -1.24 5.42
N PHE A 80 12.03 -0.26 5.39
CA PHE A 80 11.28 0.06 4.16
C PHE A 80 11.97 1.13 3.32
N VAL A 81 11.84 0.96 2.00
CA VAL A 81 12.08 2.03 1.03
C VAL A 81 10.83 2.20 0.18
N PHE A 82 10.24 3.39 0.21
CA PHE A 82 9.05 3.69 -0.58
C PHE A 82 9.39 4.51 -1.81
N HIS A 83 8.67 4.23 -2.89
CA HIS A 83 8.59 5.08 -4.07
C HIS A 83 7.15 5.57 -4.18
N ASP A 84 6.97 6.85 -4.50
CA ASP A 84 5.65 7.47 -4.59
C ASP A 84 5.39 7.84 -6.05
N SER A 85 4.34 7.28 -6.65
CA SER A 85 3.89 7.75 -7.95
C SER A 85 3.31 9.15 -7.80
N ARG A 86 3.58 10.03 -8.77
CA ARG A 86 2.72 11.19 -8.93
C ARG A 86 1.31 10.70 -9.19
N GLY A 87 0.33 11.44 -8.67
CA GLY A 87 -1.06 11.10 -8.94
C GLY A 87 -1.33 11.22 -10.43
N PHE A 88 -1.83 10.16 -11.04
CA PHE A 88 -2.35 10.24 -12.40
C PHE A 88 -3.66 11.03 -12.36
N GLU A 89 -3.71 12.17 -13.03
CA GLU A 89 -4.96 12.86 -13.31
C GLU A 89 -5.58 12.25 -14.58
N ALA A 90 -6.92 12.25 -14.66
CA ALA A 90 -7.64 11.67 -15.79
C ALA A 90 -7.15 12.30 -17.11
N GLY A 91 -6.55 11.48 -17.97
CA GLY A 91 -6.01 11.89 -19.28
C GLY A 91 -4.49 11.87 -19.43
N ALA A 92 -3.72 11.66 -18.35
CA ALA A 92 -2.25 11.67 -18.42
C ALA A 92 -1.66 10.27 -18.73
N THR A 93 -1.71 9.83 -19.99
CA THR A 93 -1.04 8.61 -20.48
C THR A 93 0.46 8.58 -20.16
N GLU A 94 1.13 9.74 -20.23
CA GLU A 94 2.56 9.86 -19.96
C GLU A 94 2.96 9.44 -18.55
N GLU A 95 2.14 9.74 -17.55
CA GLU A 95 2.48 9.39 -16.17
C GLU A 95 2.30 7.89 -15.94
N LEU A 96 1.27 7.27 -16.53
CA LEU A 96 1.10 5.82 -16.48
C LEU A 96 2.30 5.11 -17.13
N GLU A 97 2.78 5.61 -18.27
CA GLU A 97 3.98 5.07 -18.92
C GLU A 97 5.23 5.21 -18.05
N LYS A 98 5.44 6.34 -17.36
CA LYS A 98 6.56 6.49 -16.40
C LYS A 98 6.50 5.44 -15.29
N VAL A 99 5.31 5.07 -14.84
CA VAL A 99 5.14 4.03 -13.82
C VAL A 99 5.37 2.64 -14.38
N ARG A 100 4.89 2.35 -15.59
CA ARG A 100 5.20 1.09 -16.28
C ARG A 100 6.70 0.93 -16.49
N GLU A 101 7.36 1.97 -16.96
CA GLU A 101 8.82 2.01 -17.13
C GLU A 101 9.54 1.79 -15.81
N PHE A 102 9.14 2.48 -14.74
CA PHE A 102 9.72 2.28 -13.41
C PHE A 102 9.57 0.83 -12.93
N ILE A 103 8.37 0.24 -13.06
CA ILE A 103 8.12 -1.16 -12.64
C ILE A 103 9.01 -2.12 -13.45
N ASN A 104 9.08 -1.94 -14.77
CA ASN A 104 9.90 -2.77 -15.65
C ASN A 104 11.40 -2.65 -15.33
N ASN A 105 11.90 -1.43 -15.13
CA ASN A 105 13.29 -1.18 -14.76
C ASN A 105 13.64 -1.85 -13.42
N ARG A 106 12.73 -1.77 -12.44
CA ARG A 106 12.92 -2.43 -11.14
C ARG A 106 12.80 -3.95 -11.22
N ALA A 107 11.98 -4.49 -12.12
CA ALA A 107 11.91 -5.93 -12.37
C ALA A 107 13.19 -6.46 -13.05
N ALA A 108 13.84 -5.64 -13.89
CA ALA A 108 15.09 -5.99 -14.58
C ALA A 108 16.36 -5.85 -13.71
N GLU A 109 16.27 -5.24 -12.53
CA GLU A 109 17.40 -5.09 -11.62
C GLU A 109 17.95 -6.44 -11.14
N ARG A 110 19.28 -6.63 -11.24
CA ARG A 110 19.95 -7.86 -10.77
C ARG A 110 20.10 -7.87 -9.25
N SER A 111 20.22 -6.69 -8.65
CA SER A 111 20.37 -6.55 -7.21
C SER A 111 19.00 -6.59 -6.55
N VAL A 112 18.76 -7.57 -5.69
CA VAL A 112 17.47 -7.69 -5.00
C VAL A 112 17.15 -6.46 -4.14
N ASN A 113 18.17 -5.79 -3.62
CA ASN A 113 18.00 -4.54 -2.88
C ASN A 113 17.46 -3.37 -3.72
N LYS A 114 17.59 -3.44 -5.06
CA LYS A 114 17.06 -2.46 -5.99
C LYS A 114 15.74 -2.88 -6.64
N GLN A 115 15.40 -4.16 -6.56
CA GLN A 115 14.14 -4.70 -7.06
C GLN A 115 12.96 -4.15 -6.27
N LEU A 116 11.82 -4.04 -6.96
CA LEU A 116 10.54 -3.70 -6.36
C LEU A 116 9.90 -4.97 -5.78
N HIS A 117 9.40 -4.91 -4.55
CA HIS A 117 8.90 -6.09 -3.85
C HIS A 117 7.37 -6.14 -3.77
N ALA A 118 6.70 -4.99 -3.75
CA ALA A 118 5.25 -4.89 -3.79
C ALA A 118 4.79 -3.54 -4.37
N ILE A 119 3.56 -3.50 -4.88
CA ILE A 119 2.86 -2.29 -5.29
C ILE A 119 1.63 -2.12 -4.41
N TRP A 120 1.48 -0.94 -3.81
CA TRP A 120 0.30 -0.54 -3.05
C TRP A 120 -0.47 0.52 -3.84
N PHE A 121 -1.62 0.14 -4.38
CA PHE A 121 -2.42 0.99 -5.26
C PHE A 121 -3.59 1.61 -4.49
N CYS A 122 -3.48 2.90 -4.14
CA CYS A 122 -4.48 3.63 -3.38
C CYS A 122 -5.59 4.20 -4.27
N ILE A 123 -6.84 3.80 -4.03
CA ILE A 123 -8.04 4.30 -4.69
C ILE A 123 -8.93 4.96 -3.63
N PRO A 124 -9.11 6.28 -3.64
CA PRO A 124 -9.98 6.93 -2.66
C PRO A 124 -11.45 6.73 -3.02
N THR A 125 -12.27 6.44 -2.01
CA THR A 125 -13.71 6.19 -2.16
C THR A 125 -14.56 7.39 -1.75
N ASP A 126 -13.97 8.58 -1.60
CA ASP A 126 -14.65 9.81 -1.19
C ASP A 126 -15.48 10.47 -2.31
N HIS A 127 -15.35 9.96 -3.54
CA HIS A 127 -16.16 10.36 -4.69
C HIS A 127 -16.57 9.15 -5.53
N ASP A 128 -17.73 8.58 -5.21
CA ASP A 128 -18.25 7.34 -5.80
C ASP A 128 -18.24 7.32 -7.35
N ALA A 129 -18.83 8.34 -7.98
CA ALA A 129 -18.89 8.47 -9.44
C ALA A 129 -17.50 8.57 -10.13
N ARG A 130 -16.45 8.90 -9.38
CA ARG A 130 -15.07 8.99 -9.87
C ARG A 130 -14.14 8.03 -9.15
N MET A 131 -14.67 6.99 -8.49
CA MET A 131 -13.84 6.04 -7.75
C MET A 131 -12.86 5.32 -8.69
N LEU A 132 -13.35 4.81 -9.83
CA LEU A 132 -12.52 4.20 -10.87
C LEU A 132 -12.56 5.04 -12.14
N THR A 133 -11.51 5.82 -12.36
CA THR A 133 -11.34 6.57 -13.61
C THR A 133 -10.70 5.69 -14.68
N ALA A 134 -10.64 6.21 -15.91
CA ALA A 134 -9.94 5.55 -17.00
C ALA A 134 -8.48 5.23 -16.65
N ALA A 135 -7.79 6.08 -15.87
CA ALA A 135 -6.39 5.85 -15.52
C ALA A 135 -6.19 4.65 -14.58
N GLU A 136 -7.07 4.45 -13.60
CA GLU A 136 -7.00 3.26 -12.74
C GLU A 136 -7.32 1.98 -13.52
N LEU A 137 -8.35 2.00 -14.36
CA LEU A 137 -8.70 0.84 -15.18
C LEU A 137 -7.62 0.53 -16.22
N ASP A 138 -7.03 1.54 -16.86
CA ASP A 138 -5.96 1.35 -17.85
C ASP A 138 -4.72 0.70 -17.24
N PHE A 139 -4.39 1.03 -15.98
CA PHE A 139 -3.33 0.33 -15.23
C PHE A 139 -3.62 -1.17 -15.14
N PHE A 140 -4.79 -1.57 -14.61
CA PHE A 140 -5.12 -2.99 -14.47
C PHE A 140 -5.37 -3.70 -15.81
N GLN A 141 -5.66 -2.95 -16.87
CA GLN A 141 -5.84 -3.52 -18.21
C GLN A 141 -4.52 -3.71 -18.97
N ARG A 142 -3.54 -2.83 -18.81
CA ARG A 142 -2.35 -2.76 -19.68
C ARG A 142 -1.01 -2.92 -18.96
N CYS A 143 -0.96 -2.73 -17.64
CA CYS A 143 0.28 -2.81 -16.88
C CYS A 143 0.51 -4.23 -16.35
N ASP A 144 1.32 -5.00 -17.08
CA ASP A 144 1.91 -6.22 -16.54
C ASP A 144 2.98 -5.86 -15.49
N THR A 145 2.77 -6.30 -14.25
CA THR A 145 3.70 -6.05 -13.13
C THR A 145 4.64 -7.24 -12.87
N GLY A 146 4.57 -8.27 -13.73
CA GLY A 146 5.34 -9.49 -13.62
C GLY A 146 5.12 -10.18 -12.28
N LYS A 147 6.20 -10.38 -11.51
CA LYS A 147 6.16 -11.04 -10.20
C LYS A 147 5.86 -10.09 -9.04
N VAL A 148 5.76 -8.78 -9.29
CA VAL A 148 5.54 -7.80 -8.23
C VAL A 148 4.04 -7.73 -7.91
N PRO A 149 3.58 -8.16 -6.74
CA PRO A 149 2.16 -8.18 -6.42
C PRO A 149 1.59 -6.76 -6.30
N VAL A 150 0.41 -6.55 -6.88
CA VAL A 150 -0.40 -5.34 -6.66
C VAL A 150 -1.45 -5.61 -5.58
N ILE A 151 -1.42 -4.83 -4.51
CA ILE A 151 -2.47 -4.77 -3.49
C ILE A 151 -3.24 -3.47 -3.67
N VAL A 152 -4.54 -3.55 -3.92
CA VAL A 152 -5.41 -2.37 -4.02
C VAL A 152 -5.91 -1.97 -2.64
N ILE A 153 -5.82 -0.69 -2.35
CA ILE A 153 -6.16 -0.12 -1.05
C ILE A 153 -7.22 0.94 -1.28
N PHE A 154 -8.46 0.61 -0.92
CA PHE A 154 -9.60 1.51 -0.99
C PHE A 154 -9.56 2.44 0.22
N THR A 155 -9.02 3.65 0.04
CA THR A 155 -8.85 4.63 1.11
C THR A 155 -10.10 5.46 1.31
N LYS A 156 -10.27 6.02 2.52
CA LYS A 156 -11.43 6.86 2.88
C LYS A 156 -12.76 6.11 2.78
N PHE A 157 -12.76 4.81 3.10
CA PHE A 157 -13.94 3.96 2.99
C PHE A 157 -15.09 4.42 3.89
N ASP A 158 -14.79 5.20 4.94
CA ASP A 158 -15.79 5.87 5.77
C ASP A 158 -16.71 6.82 5.00
N SER A 159 -16.30 7.30 3.81
CA SER A 159 -17.19 8.04 2.92
C SER A 159 -18.31 7.18 2.33
N LEU A 160 -18.04 5.93 1.96
CA LEU A 160 -19.07 5.00 1.49
C LEU A 160 -20.00 4.58 2.63
N ASP A 161 -19.46 4.35 3.84
CA ASP A 161 -20.28 4.11 5.03
C ASP A 161 -21.22 5.31 5.27
N SER A 162 -20.73 6.55 5.10
CA SER A 162 -21.54 7.76 5.25
C SER A 162 -22.61 7.89 4.17
N MET A 163 -22.31 7.53 2.91
CA MET A 163 -23.29 7.52 1.82
C MET A 163 -24.40 6.50 2.07
N ALA A 164 -24.02 5.26 2.41
CA ALA A 164 -24.96 4.20 2.73
C ALA A 164 -25.86 4.57 3.92
N TYR A 165 -25.31 5.23 4.94
CA TYR A 165 -26.09 5.76 6.05
C TYR A 165 -27.15 6.77 5.56
N GLN A 166 -26.78 7.73 4.69
CA GLN A 166 -27.72 8.73 4.18
C GLN A 166 -28.82 8.10 3.30
N GLU A 167 -28.48 7.08 2.51
CA GLU A 167 -29.47 6.31 1.74
C GLU A 167 -30.48 5.60 2.64
N LEU A 168 -30.01 4.87 3.65
CA LEU A 168 -30.87 4.20 4.63
C LEU A 168 -31.77 5.20 5.38
N ARG A 169 -31.27 6.39 5.72
CA ARG A 169 -32.09 7.45 6.32
C ARG A 169 -33.20 7.93 5.39
N ARG A 170 -32.96 8.00 4.08
CA ARG A 170 -33.98 8.37 3.08
C ARG A 170 -35.02 7.27 2.87
N GLU A 171 -34.63 6.01 3.04
CA GLU A 171 -35.54 4.85 2.99
C GLU A 171 -36.43 4.74 4.25
N GLY A 172 -36.24 5.61 5.25
CA GLY A 172 -37.08 5.68 6.44
C GLY A 172 -36.55 4.91 7.65
N PHE A 173 -35.32 4.38 7.59
CA PHE A 173 -34.70 3.73 8.74
C PHE A 173 -34.39 4.75 9.86
N GLU A 174 -34.62 4.33 11.10
CA GLU A 174 -34.24 5.08 12.30
C GLU A 174 -32.72 5.27 12.39
N HIS A 175 -32.27 6.32 13.09
CA HIS A 175 -30.85 6.68 13.16
C HIS A 175 -29.95 5.51 13.60
N SER A 176 -30.31 4.84 14.69
CA SER A 176 -29.52 3.73 15.25
C SER A 176 -29.44 2.54 14.28
N GLU A 177 -30.54 2.24 13.60
CA GLU A 177 -30.61 1.15 12.63
C GLU A 177 -29.81 1.46 11.37
N ALA A 178 -29.96 2.65 10.80
CA ALA A 178 -29.18 3.11 9.66
C ALA A 178 -27.68 3.09 9.97
N GLN A 179 -27.28 3.55 11.16
CA GLN A 179 -25.87 3.55 11.58
C GLN A 179 -25.28 2.13 11.68
N ASN A 180 -26.05 1.18 12.21
CA ASN A 180 -25.62 -0.20 12.35
C ASN A 180 -25.56 -0.95 11.00
N ARG A 181 -26.47 -0.63 10.06
CA ARG A 181 -26.56 -1.28 8.74
C ARG A 181 -25.59 -0.70 7.71
N ALA A 182 -25.22 0.57 7.84
CA ALA A 182 -24.43 1.30 6.85
C ALA A 182 -23.11 0.61 6.42
N PRO A 183 -22.28 0.06 7.32
CA PRO A 183 -21.03 -0.59 6.91
C PRO A 183 -21.25 -1.82 6.02
N ARG A 184 -22.23 -2.67 6.36
CA ARG A 184 -22.55 -3.85 5.55
C ARG A 184 -23.11 -3.44 4.19
N HIS A 185 -24.02 -2.45 4.17
CA HIS A 185 -24.61 -1.95 2.93
C HIS A 185 -23.54 -1.34 2.01
N ALA A 186 -22.59 -0.57 2.58
CA ALA A 186 -21.45 -0.03 1.85
C ALA A 186 -20.55 -1.14 1.27
N ASP A 187 -20.24 -2.18 2.04
CA ASP A 187 -19.42 -3.31 1.56
C ASP A 187 -20.10 -4.07 0.41
N GLU A 188 -21.40 -4.33 0.50
CA GLU A 188 -22.19 -5.01 -0.54
C GLU A 188 -22.28 -4.18 -1.82
N TYR A 189 -22.62 -2.89 -1.68
CA TYR A 189 -22.63 -1.95 -2.80
C TYR A 189 -21.26 -1.87 -3.47
N PHE A 190 -20.20 -1.70 -2.69
CA PHE A 190 -18.84 -1.57 -3.19
C PHE A 190 -18.39 -2.82 -3.96
N LYS A 191 -18.65 -4.01 -3.43
CA LYS A 191 -18.34 -5.28 -4.10
C LYS A 191 -19.06 -5.39 -5.45
N ARG A 192 -20.36 -5.10 -5.45
CA ARG A 192 -21.22 -5.21 -6.64
C ARG A 192 -20.85 -4.21 -7.73
N VAL A 193 -20.56 -2.96 -7.36
CA VAL A 193 -20.44 -1.85 -8.32
C VAL A 193 -19.00 -1.57 -8.72
N HIS A 194 -18.03 -1.69 -7.80
CA HIS A 194 -16.66 -1.21 -8.02
C HIS A 194 -15.62 -2.33 -8.03
N LEU A 195 -15.66 -3.25 -7.06
CA LEU A 195 -14.59 -4.25 -6.91
C LEU A 195 -14.46 -5.15 -8.13
N ASN A 196 -15.58 -5.67 -8.64
CA ASN A 196 -15.60 -6.58 -9.79
C ASN A 196 -14.97 -5.93 -11.04
N ARG A 197 -15.20 -4.63 -11.24
CA ARG A 197 -14.62 -3.88 -12.36
C ARG A 197 -13.10 -3.89 -12.38
N ILE A 198 -12.44 -4.10 -11.24
CA ILE A 198 -10.97 -4.24 -11.16
C ILE A 198 -10.56 -5.71 -11.26
N LEU A 199 -11.31 -6.62 -10.61
CA LEU A 199 -11.00 -8.05 -10.62
C LEU A 199 -11.16 -8.70 -12.00
N GLU A 200 -12.00 -8.13 -12.85
CA GLU A 200 -12.25 -8.59 -14.23
C GLU A 200 -11.25 -8.03 -15.26
N GLN A 201 -10.31 -7.17 -14.83
CA GLN A 201 -9.29 -6.62 -15.73
C GLN A 201 -8.24 -7.68 -16.07
N LYS A 202 -7.49 -7.44 -17.16
CA LYS A 202 -6.45 -8.37 -17.63
C LYS A 202 -5.38 -8.68 -16.58
N TYR A 203 -5.00 -7.70 -15.76
CA TYR A 203 -4.01 -7.84 -14.70
C TYR A 203 -4.64 -7.45 -13.35
N PRO A 204 -5.45 -8.34 -12.75
CA PRO A 204 -6.16 -8.03 -11.51
C PRO A 204 -5.19 -7.98 -10.32
N PRO A 205 -5.53 -7.24 -9.25
CA PRO A 205 -4.71 -7.21 -8.05
C PRO A 205 -4.72 -8.55 -7.33
N LYS A 206 -3.59 -8.91 -6.71
CA LYS A 206 -3.47 -10.14 -5.90
C LYS A 206 -4.20 -10.04 -4.55
N GLY A 207 -4.53 -8.83 -4.11
CA GLY A 207 -5.27 -8.60 -2.88
C GLY A 207 -5.91 -7.21 -2.83
N ASN A 208 -6.92 -7.05 -1.97
CA ASN A 208 -7.57 -5.77 -1.73
C ASN A 208 -7.81 -5.52 -0.23
N LEU A 209 -7.83 -4.24 0.16
CA LEU A 209 -8.05 -3.78 1.52
C LEU A 209 -8.93 -2.52 1.54
N CYS A 210 -9.94 -2.50 2.41
CA CYS A 210 -10.80 -1.32 2.63
C CYS A 210 -10.38 -0.59 3.90
N VAL A 211 -9.94 0.66 3.77
CA VAL A 211 -9.42 1.45 4.90
C VAL A 211 -10.48 2.38 5.44
N ARG A 212 -11.02 2.03 6.62
CA ARG A 212 -11.82 2.90 7.48
C ARG A 212 -10.90 3.65 8.45
N LYS A 213 -11.40 4.68 9.14
CA LYS A 213 -10.63 5.58 10.05
C LYS A 213 -9.76 4.88 11.13
N VAL A 214 -9.95 3.59 11.40
CA VAL A 214 -9.15 2.82 12.37
C VAL A 214 -7.83 2.36 11.74
N ILE A 215 -6.83 3.24 11.77
CA ILE A 215 -5.55 3.09 11.05
C ILE A 215 -4.72 1.87 11.53
N LYS A 216 -4.74 1.51 12.83
CA LYS A 216 -3.85 0.46 13.37
C LYS A 216 -4.16 -0.94 12.82
N ARG A 217 -5.44 -1.35 12.82
CA ARG A 217 -5.87 -2.67 12.30
C ARG A 217 -5.58 -2.79 10.80
N THR A 218 -5.75 -1.69 10.07
CA THR A 218 -5.48 -1.60 8.64
C THR A 218 -4.02 -1.90 8.28
N VAL A 219 -3.05 -1.44 9.08
CA VAL A 219 -1.62 -1.69 8.82
C VAL A 219 -1.30 -3.18 8.91
N THR A 220 -1.79 -3.86 9.95
CA THR A 220 -1.62 -5.30 10.12
C THR A 220 -2.19 -6.06 8.91
N GLU A 221 -3.44 -5.76 8.54
CA GLU A 221 -4.11 -6.42 7.44
C GLU A 221 -3.43 -6.16 6.08
N LEU A 222 -2.91 -4.94 5.87
CA LEU A 222 -2.13 -4.62 4.67
C LEU A 222 -0.87 -5.47 4.57
N LEU A 223 -0.13 -5.60 5.67
CA LEU A 223 1.12 -6.37 5.70
C LEU A 223 0.86 -7.86 5.55
N GLU A 224 -0.22 -8.39 6.12
CA GLU A 224 -0.67 -9.77 5.92
C GLU A 224 -1.04 -10.04 4.46
N LYS A 225 -1.90 -9.21 3.86
CA LYS A 225 -2.26 -9.34 2.43
C LYS A 225 -1.05 -9.19 1.51
N THR A 226 -0.12 -8.31 1.86
CA THR A 226 1.14 -8.17 1.13
C THR A 226 1.96 -9.46 1.25
N SER A 227 2.11 -10.01 2.46
CA SER A 227 2.82 -11.27 2.71
C SER A 227 2.21 -12.45 1.95
N ASP A 228 0.88 -12.56 1.93
CA ASP A 228 0.17 -13.61 1.20
C ASP A 228 0.40 -13.56 -0.31
N ALA A 229 0.50 -12.35 -0.87
CA ALA A 229 0.68 -12.12 -2.29
C ALA A 229 2.12 -12.31 -2.80
N LEU A 230 3.11 -12.41 -1.90
CA LEU A 230 4.52 -12.61 -2.25
C LEU A 230 4.78 -14.06 -2.66
N ASP A 231 5.46 -14.24 -3.80
CA ASP A 231 5.62 -15.55 -4.44
C ASP A 231 6.72 -16.44 -3.82
N THR A 232 7.56 -15.92 -2.91
CA THR A 232 8.67 -16.70 -2.32
C THR A 232 8.79 -16.52 -0.81
N ASN A 233 9.17 -17.59 -0.10
CA ASN A 233 9.44 -17.55 1.35
C ASN A 233 10.56 -16.56 1.69
N ALA A 234 11.53 -16.38 0.79
CA ALA A 234 12.58 -15.38 0.90
C ALA A 234 12.02 -13.95 1.04
N LEU A 235 11.05 -13.58 0.19
CA LEU A 235 10.41 -12.27 0.22
C LEU A 235 9.51 -12.08 1.44
N LYS A 236 8.81 -13.13 1.86
CA LYS A 236 8.00 -13.09 3.08
C LYS A 236 8.88 -12.93 4.32
N LEU A 237 9.98 -13.68 4.41
CA LEU A 237 10.96 -13.55 5.49
C LEU A 237 11.61 -12.16 5.50
N LEU A 238 11.86 -11.57 4.33
CA LEU A 238 12.33 -10.18 4.25
C LEU A 238 11.31 -9.20 4.84
N LEU A 239 10.04 -9.32 4.46
CA LEU A 239 8.98 -8.46 4.98
C LEU A 239 8.90 -8.56 6.51
N VAL A 240 8.96 -9.79 7.05
CA VAL A 240 9.01 -10.02 8.51
C VAL A 240 10.25 -9.38 9.13
N THR A 241 11.44 -9.65 8.59
CA THR A 241 12.70 -9.12 9.14
C THR A 241 12.72 -7.59 9.18
N VAL A 242 12.20 -6.93 8.15
CA VAL A 242 12.11 -5.47 8.10
C VAL A 242 11.18 -4.94 9.20
N GLN A 243 10.14 -5.68 9.58
CA GLN A 243 9.28 -5.35 10.72
C GLN A 243 9.97 -5.65 12.07
N ASP A 244 10.66 -6.79 12.20
CA ASP A 244 11.39 -7.20 13.42
C ASP A 244 12.46 -6.17 13.84
N ASN A 245 13.23 -5.67 12.87
CA ASN A 245 14.29 -4.70 13.11
C ASN A 245 13.76 -3.36 13.67
N ASN A 246 12.46 -3.09 13.52
CA ASN A 246 11.84 -1.88 14.08
C ASN A 246 11.44 -2.05 15.55
N ILE A 247 11.20 -3.27 16.03
CA ILE A 247 10.88 -3.54 17.46
C ILE A 247 12.09 -3.18 18.35
N GLY A 248 13.31 -3.38 17.87
CA GLY A 248 14.53 -3.02 18.60
C GLY A 248 14.79 -1.51 18.69
N LEU A 249 14.20 -0.71 17.80
CA LEU A 249 14.40 0.75 17.71
C LEU A 249 13.21 1.56 18.27
N CYS A 250 12.01 0.98 18.32
CA CYS A 250 10.80 1.64 18.79
C CYS A 250 10.33 1.09 20.15
N THR A 251 10.71 1.74 21.26
CA THR A 251 10.19 1.46 22.61
C THR A 251 8.70 1.79 22.81
N LYS A 252 7.98 2.24 21.77
CA LYS A 252 6.58 2.72 21.85
C LYS A 252 5.54 1.97 21.01
N ASN A 253 5.87 0.92 20.26
CA ASN A 253 4.93 0.32 19.32
C ASN A 253 4.43 -1.08 19.74
N PHE A 254 3.27 -1.11 20.39
CA PHE A 254 2.50 -2.36 20.66
C PHE A 254 2.01 -3.04 19.36
N VAL A 255 1.88 -2.28 18.27
CA VAL A 255 1.46 -2.75 16.93
C VAL A 255 2.48 -3.73 16.34
N ASP A 256 3.78 -3.47 16.53
CA ASP A 256 4.83 -4.28 15.91
C ASP A 256 4.85 -5.71 16.46
N ARG A 257 4.61 -5.91 17.77
CA ARG A 257 4.55 -7.27 18.36
C ARG A 257 3.37 -8.10 17.85
N GLN A 258 2.22 -7.47 17.60
CA GLN A 258 1.03 -8.18 17.14
C GLN A 258 1.14 -8.54 15.65
N VAL A 259 1.69 -7.63 14.83
CA VAL A 259 1.99 -7.86 13.41
C VAL A 259 3.08 -8.91 13.25
N LEU A 260 4.15 -8.84 14.05
CA LEU A 260 5.17 -9.89 14.06
C LEU A 260 4.55 -11.23 14.43
N ALA A 261 3.77 -11.27 15.52
CA ALA A 261 3.15 -12.50 16.00
C ALA A 261 2.16 -13.08 14.98
N SER A 262 1.42 -12.25 14.23
CA SER A 262 0.54 -12.74 13.16
C SER A 262 1.34 -13.26 11.97
N LEU A 263 2.30 -12.50 11.46
CA LEU A 263 3.14 -12.92 10.32
C LEU A 263 4.00 -14.16 10.64
N THR A 264 4.55 -14.26 11.86
CA THR A 264 5.34 -15.42 12.31
C THR A 264 4.47 -16.64 12.59
N ARG A 265 3.32 -16.51 13.28
CA ARG A 265 2.37 -17.64 13.42
C ARG A 265 1.91 -18.16 12.07
N TYR A 266 1.67 -17.27 11.12
CA TYR A 266 1.26 -17.65 9.76
C TYR A 266 2.34 -18.45 9.01
N HIS A 267 3.62 -18.22 9.30
CA HIS A 267 4.74 -18.94 8.68
C HIS A 267 5.14 -20.23 9.40
N PHE A 268 5.01 -20.28 10.74
CA PHE A 268 5.43 -21.44 11.54
C PHE A 268 4.28 -22.42 11.86
N CYS A 269 3.02 -22.11 11.52
CA CYS A 269 1.87 -22.99 11.78
C CYS A 269 1.07 -23.42 10.53
N LYS A 270 1.60 -23.40 9.30
CA LYS A 270 0.97 -24.19 8.23
C LYS A 270 1.31 -25.67 8.45
N PRO A 271 0.32 -26.56 8.62
CA PRO A 271 0.60 -27.99 8.58
C PRO A 271 1.11 -28.32 7.18
N HIS A 272 2.24 -29.03 7.12
CA HIS A 272 2.64 -29.75 5.93
C HIS A 272 1.55 -30.78 5.61
N HIS A 273 0.54 -30.38 4.84
CA HIS A 273 -0.31 -31.35 4.18
C HIS A 273 0.46 -31.87 2.97
N ILE A 274 1.19 -32.94 3.24
CA ILE A 274 1.63 -33.91 2.24
C ILE A 274 0.37 -34.65 1.80
N TYR A 275 -0.01 -34.50 0.54
CA TYR A 275 -0.63 -35.53 -0.28
C TYR A 275 -0.09 -35.39 -1.70
#